data_AF-A0A7S3X7D3-F1
#
_entry.id   AF-A0A7S3X7D3-F1
#
_cell.length_a   1.000
_cell.length_b   1.000
_cell.length_c   1.000
_cell.angle_alpha   90.00
_cell.angle_beta   90.00
_cell.angle_gamma   90.00
#
_symmetry.space_group_name_H-M   'P 1'
#
loop_
_entity.id
_entity.type
_entity.pdbx_description
1 polymer ?
#
loop_
_entity_poly.entity_id
_entity_poly.type
_entity_poly.pdbx_seq_one_letter_code
_entity_poly.pdbx_strand_id
1 'polypeptide(L)'
;DEDRGLDEEATMVMVRRLDALQSNVGGEVRMVEAGLATANATRSGFWALVTLWQDQVHGRARLLQQRFQRDLQDKIVSYLKEAGGDMPAQVSLGELPEEVQREVVALQEQFREEIQPLVKAQTEDVQELVQCDSHRNRLALFR
;
A
#
# COMPACT_ATOMS: atom_id res chain seq x y z
N ASP A 1 -23.84 5.51 25.71
CA ASP A 1 -23.53 4.65 24.55
C ASP A 1 -23.81 5.32 23.20
N GLU A 2 -24.66 6.36 23.11
CA GLU A 2 -24.92 7.12 21.86
C GLU A 2 -23.68 7.74 21.21
N ASP A 3 -22.76 8.33 21.98
CA ASP A 3 -21.52 8.95 21.44
C ASP A 3 -20.65 7.97 20.64
N ARG A 4 -20.65 6.68 21.01
CA ARG A 4 -19.86 5.68 20.27
C ARG A 4 -20.48 5.35 18.92
N GLY A 5 -21.81 5.39 18.81
CA GLY A 5 -22.50 5.12 17.56
C GLY A 5 -22.14 6.13 16.48
N LEU A 6 -22.07 7.41 16.85
CA LEU A 6 -21.67 8.49 15.92
C LEU A 6 -20.22 8.33 15.44
N ASP A 7 -19.31 7.99 16.35
CA ASP A 7 -17.90 7.80 16.04
C ASP A 7 -17.65 6.55 15.17
N GLU A 8 -18.38 5.47 15.46
CA GLU A 8 -18.34 4.24 14.67
C GLU A 8 -18.93 4.47 13.26
N GLU A 9 -20.02 5.21 13.15
CA GLU A 9 -20.62 5.59 11.87
C GLU A 9 -19.68 6.49 11.06
N ALA A 10 -19.09 7.51 11.68
CA ALA A 10 -18.13 8.40 11.04
C ALA A 10 -16.91 7.62 10.49
N THR A 11 -16.40 6.65 11.24
CA THR A 11 -15.32 5.75 10.81
C THR A 11 -15.73 4.96 9.56
N MET A 12 -16.93 4.38 9.56
CA MET A 12 -17.45 3.64 8.40
C MET A 12 -17.69 4.53 7.17
N VAL A 13 -18.14 5.76 7.36
CA VAL A 13 -18.26 6.75 6.27
C VAL A 13 -16.89 7.05 5.66
N MET A 14 -15.85 7.24 6.49
CA MET A 14 -14.49 7.46 6.00
C MET A 14 -13.99 6.25 5.19
N VAL A 15 -14.14 5.03 5.71
CA VAL A 15 -13.69 3.80 5.02
C VAL A 15 -14.36 3.66 3.65
N ARG A 16 -15.69 3.85 3.57
CA ARG A 16 -16.42 3.79 2.30
C ARG A 16 -15.99 4.89 1.33
N ARG A 17 -15.71 6.09 1.85
CA ARG A 17 -15.21 7.20 1.02
C ARG A 17 -13.82 6.91 0.47
N LEU A 18 -12.94 6.30 1.26
CA LEU A 18 -11.61 5.88 0.82
C LEU A 18 -11.72 4.84 -0.31
N ASP A 19 -12.57 3.82 -0.15
CA ASP A 19 -12.81 2.81 -1.19
C ASP A 19 -13.39 3.41 -2.48
N ALA A 20 -14.33 4.35 -2.36
CA ALA A 20 -14.89 5.06 -3.51
C ALA A 20 -13.86 5.94 -4.23
N LEU A 21 -13.01 6.66 -3.49
CA LEU A 21 -11.93 7.46 -4.08
C LEU A 21 -10.92 6.58 -4.80
N GLN A 22 -10.55 5.45 -4.22
CA GLN A 22 -9.66 4.49 -4.86
C GLN A 22 -10.29 3.89 -6.12
N SER A 23 -11.60 3.62 -6.11
CA SER A 23 -12.32 3.18 -7.31
C SER A 23 -12.28 4.22 -8.43
N ASN A 24 -12.47 5.50 -8.09
CA ASN A 24 -12.44 6.60 -9.06
C ASN A 24 -11.06 6.84 -9.68
N VAL A 25 -9.98 6.57 -8.94
CA VAL A 25 -8.59 6.71 -9.41
C VAL A 25 -8.08 5.44 -10.11
N GLY A 26 -8.92 4.40 -10.22
CA GLY A 26 -8.54 3.14 -10.87
C GLY A 26 -7.56 2.31 -10.03
N GLY A 27 -7.69 2.34 -8.71
CA GLY A 27 -6.83 1.57 -7.81
C GLY A 27 -6.86 0.07 -8.13
N GLU A 28 -5.71 -0.50 -8.47
CA GLU A 28 -5.59 -1.92 -8.84
C GLU A 28 -5.81 -2.89 -7.67
N VAL A 29 -5.66 -2.41 -6.43
CA VAL A 29 -5.95 -3.18 -5.21
C VAL A 29 -7.06 -2.49 -4.44
N ARG A 30 -8.14 -3.23 -4.23
CA ARG A 30 -9.39 -2.74 -3.62
C ARG A 30 -9.72 -3.53 -2.37
N MET A 31 -10.52 -2.94 -1.50
CA MET A 31 -11.15 -3.73 -0.44
C MET A 31 -12.09 -4.76 -1.06
N VAL A 32 -12.12 -5.96 -0.50
CA VAL A 32 -13.04 -7.00 -0.97
C VAL A 32 -14.46 -6.55 -0.63
N GLU A 33 -15.31 -6.39 -1.65
CA GLU A 33 -16.68 -5.84 -1.50
C GLU A 33 -17.51 -6.60 -0.47
N ALA A 34 -17.40 -7.93 -0.44
CA ALA A 34 -18.03 -8.78 0.59
C ALA A 34 -17.50 -8.52 2.01
N GLY A 35 -16.20 -8.22 2.14
CA GLY A 35 -15.58 -7.82 3.39
C GLY A 35 -16.09 -6.45 3.86
N LEU A 36 -16.20 -5.48 2.94
CA LEU A 36 -16.70 -4.15 3.24
C LEU A 36 -18.20 -4.15 3.60
N ALA A 37 -19.00 -5.02 2.97
CA ALA A 37 -20.43 -5.16 3.24
C ALA A 37 -20.72 -5.67 4.66
N THR A 38 -19.80 -6.43 5.25
CA THR A 38 -19.93 -7.00 6.60
C THR A 38 -19.11 -6.24 7.66
N ALA A 39 -18.24 -5.33 7.22
CA ALA A 39 -17.40 -4.52 8.09
C ALA A 39 -18.22 -3.53 8.91
N ASN A 40 -17.82 -3.35 10.17
CA ASN A 40 -18.37 -2.36 11.06
C ASN A 40 -17.30 -1.91 12.07
N ALA A 41 -17.41 -0.68 12.56
CA ALA A 41 -16.47 -0.11 13.52
C ALA A 41 -16.85 -0.42 14.98
N THR A 42 -17.87 -1.24 15.24
CA THR A 42 -18.23 -1.64 16.60
C THR A 42 -17.10 -2.41 17.27
N ARG A 43 -17.08 -2.48 18.60
CA ARG A 43 -16.07 -3.25 19.35
C ARG A 43 -15.81 -4.66 18.81
N SER A 44 -16.85 -5.35 18.36
CA SER A 44 -16.74 -6.72 17.83
C SER A 44 -16.25 -6.76 16.38
N GLY A 45 -16.57 -5.76 15.55
CA GLY A 45 -16.17 -5.72 14.14
C GLY A 45 -14.90 -4.93 13.85
N PHE A 46 -14.44 -4.12 14.81
CA PHE A 46 -13.32 -3.20 14.65
C PHE A 46 -12.05 -3.88 14.15
N TRP A 47 -11.68 -5.01 14.76
CA TRP A 47 -10.48 -5.73 14.33
C TRP A 47 -10.61 -6.36 12.95
N ALA A 48 -11.81 -6.80 12.57
CA ALA A 48 -12.05 -7.27 11.20
C ALA A 48 -11.92 -6.13 10.18
N LEU A 49 -12.36 -4.92 10.55
CA LEU A 49 -12.17 -3.72 9.74
C LEU A 49 -10.67 -3.35 9.62
N VAL A 50 -9.91 -3.44 10.71
CA VAL A 50 -8.45 -3.23 10.69
C VAL A 50 -7.76 -4.25 9.80
N THR A 51 -8.13 -5.54 9.88
CA THR A 51 -7.59 -6.57 8.99
C THR A 51 -7.91 -6.30 7.53
N LEU A 52 -9.14 -5.91 7.20
CA LEU A 52 -9.52 -5.54 5.83
C LEU A 52 -8.64 -4.41 5.28
N TRP A 53 -8.34 -3.41 6.11
CA TRP A 53 -7.44 -2.32 5.74
C TRP A 53 -5.98 -2.78 5.60
N GLN A 54 -5.46 -3.62 6.51
CA GLN A 54 -4.12 -4.17 6.41
C GLN A 54 -3.94 -4.98 5.13
N ASP A 55 -4.90 -5.85 4.80
CA ASP A 55 -4.88 -6.66 3.58
C ASP A 55 -4.82 -5.78 2.32
N GLN A 56 -5.56 -4.68 2.33
CA GLN A 56 -5.50 -3.70 1.24
C GLN A 56 -4.12 -3.06 1.12
N VAL A 57 -3.55 -2.55 2.22
CA VAL A 57 -2.24 -1.89 2.22
C VAL A 57 -1.14 -2.88 1.80
N HIS A 58 -1.18 -4.13 2.29
CA HIS A 58 -0.28 -5.20 1.87
C HIS A 58 -0.39 -5.49 0.37
N GLY A 59 -1.61 -5.62 -0.15
CA GLY A 59 -1.82 -5.85 -1.57
C GLY A 59 -1.24 -4.73 -2.42
N ARG A 60 -1.43 -3.47 -2.01
CA ARG A 60 -0.88 -2.30 -2.72
C ARG A 60 0.65 -2.29 -2.71
N ALA A 61 1.27 -2.54 -1.56
CA ALA A 61 2.72 -2.60 -1.45
C ALA A 61 3.31 -3.70 -2.35
N ARG A 62 2.68 -4.88 -2.36
CA ARG A 62 3.07 -6.00 -3.23
C ARG A 62 2.95 -5.64 -4.71
N LEU A 63 1.86 -4.99 -5.10
CA LEU A 63 1.63 -4.62 -6.49
C LEU A 63 2.63 -3.57 -6.97
N LEU A 64 2.94 -2.56 -6.14
CA LEU A 64 3.99 -1.59 -6.43
C LEU A 64 5.35 -2.28 -6.56
N GLN A 65 5.67 -3.22 -5.68
CA GLN A 65 6.92 -3.98 -5.75
C GLN A 65 7.02 -4.79 -7.05
N GLN A 66 5.91 -5.40 -7.49
CA GLN A 66 5.87 -6.14 -8.76
C GLN A 66 6.03 -5.22 -9.98
N ARG A 67 5.40 -4.04 -9.96
CA ARG A 67 5.57 -3.04 -11.03
C ARG A 67 7.01 -2.56 -11.09
N PHE A 68 7.60 -2.19 -9.96
CA PHE A 68 9.00 -1.77 -9.88
C PHE A 68 9.95 -2.84 -10.42
N GLN A 69 9.76 -4.11 -10.04
CA GLN A 69 10.57 -5.22 -10.56
C GLN A 69 10.45 -5.37 -12.08
N ARG A 70 9.23 -5.20 -12.62
CA ARG A 70 8.97 -5.26 -14.05
C ARG A 70 9.62 -4.08 -14.78
N ASP A 71 9.40 -2.86 -14.31
CA ASP A 71 9.95 -1.64 -14.91
C ASP A 71 11.48 -1.66 -14.92
N LEU A 72 12.09 -2.18 -13.84
CA LEU A 72 13.53 -2.41 -13.76
C LEU A 72 13.99 -3.43 -14.80
N GLN A 73 13.30 -4.57 -14.90
CA GLN A 73 13.62 -5.62 -15.87
C GLN A 73 13.48 -5.11 -17.31
N ASP A 74 12.38 -4.43 -17.63
CA ASP A 74 12.10 -3.90 -18.98
C ASP A 74 13.15 -2.86 -19.40
N LYS A 75 13.61 -2.02 -18.47
CA LYS A 75 14.71 -1.08 -18.71
C LYS A 75 16.03 -1.79 -19.01
N ILE A 76 16.41 -2.77 -18.19
CA ILE A 76 17.63 -3.56 -18.40
C ILE A 76 17.58 -4.30 -19.74
N VAL A 77 16.44 -4.92 -20.07
CA VAL A 77 16.25 -5.65 -21.33
C VAL A 77 16.33 -4.72 -22.54
N SER A 78 15.68 -3.55 -22.47
CA SER A 78 15.73 -2.55 -23.54
C SER A 78 17.16 -2.12 -23.81
N TYR A 79 17.92 -1.84 -22.76
CA TYR A 79 19.33 -1.49 -22.87
C TYR A 79 20.19 -2.60 -23.49
N LEU A 80 20.06 -3.85 -23.03
CA LEU A 80 20.85 -4.97 -23.55
C LEU A 80 20.57 -5.25 -25.03
N LYS A 81 19.32 -5.08 -25.46
CA LYS A 81 18.93 -5.17 -26.89
C LYS A 81 19.59 -4.09 -27.74
N GLU A 82 19.67 -2.85 -27.25
CA GLU A 82 20.33 -1.74 -27.95
C GLU A 82 21.85 -1.91 -28.00
N ALA A 83 22.45 -2.45 -26.94
CA ALA A 83 23.89 -2.72 -26.86
C ALA A 83 24.35 -3.98 -27.64
N GLY A 84 23.42 -4.74 -28.24
CA GLY A 84 23.70 -5.97 -28.98
C GLY A 84 24.23 -7.12 -28.11
N GLY A 85 24.02 -7.06 -26.80
CA GLY A 85 24.51 -8.02 -25.82
C GLY A 85 23.52 -9.15 -25.52
N ASP A 86 24.05 -10.32 -25.19
CA ASP A 86 23.25 -11.45 -24.71
C ASP A 86 22.77 -11.19 -23.28
N MET A 87 21.56 -11.65 -22.94
CA MET A 87 20.90 -11.28 -21.68
C MET A 87 21.49 -12.04 -20.48
N PRO A 88 22.15 -11.38 -19.50
CA PRO A 88 22.69 -12.08 -18.34
C PRO A 88 21.56 -12.61 -17.45
N ALA A 89 21.71 -13.82 -16.92
CA ALA A 89 20.74 -14.41 -15.97
C ALA A 89 20.69 -13.66 -14.62
N GLN A 90 21.73 -12.89 -14.30
CA GLN A 90 21.81 -11.95 -13.19
C GLN A 90 22.55 -10.71 -13.67
N VAL A 91 21.94 -9.54 -13.52
CA VAL A 91 22.56 -8.25 -13.83
C VAL A 91 22.85 -7.54 -12.53
N SER A 92 24.14 -7.30 -12.25
CA SER A 92 24.55 -6.49 -11.12
C SER A 92 24.54 -5.01 -11.51
N LEU A 93 24.00 -4.15 -10.64
CA LEU A 93 23.89 -2.71 -10.91
C LEU A 93 25.23 -2.03 -11.25
N GLY A 94 26.33 -2.49 -10.64
CA GLY A 94 27.67 -1.96 -10.90
C GLY A 94 28.26 -2.32 -12.26
N GLU A 95 27.65 -3.25 -12.99
CA GLU A 95 28.09 -3.70 -14.33
C GLU A 95 27.35 -2.97 -15.45
N LEU A 96 26.31 -2.20 -15.12
CA LEU A 96 25.56 -1.38 -16.07
C LEU A 96 26.32 -0.08 -16.37
N PRO A 97 26.11 0.56 -17.54
CA PRO A 97 26.69 1.88 -17.79
C PRO A 97 26.11 2.95 -16.87
N GLU A 98 26.87 4.02 -16.66
CA GLU A 98 26.50 5.13 -15.77
C GLU A 98 25.14 5.77 -16.09
N GLU A 99 24.72 5.77 -17.35
CA GLU A 99 23.41 6.30 -17.76
C GLU A 99 22.26 5.42 -17.24
N VAL A 100 22.36 4.10 -17.44
CA VAL A 100 21.38 3.14 -16.92
C VAL A 100 21.41 3.09 -15.40
N GLN A 101 22.61 3.16 -14.79
CA GLN A 101 22.73 3.24 -13.33
C GLN A 101 21.97 4.43 -12.76
N ARG A 102 22.11 5.63 -13.37
CA ARG A 102 21.38 6.83 -12.94
C ARG A 102 19.87 6.66 -13.04
N GLU A 103 19.38 6.06 -14.12
CA GLU A 103 17.95 5.80 -14.27
C GLU A 103 17.43 4.76 -13.28
N VAL A 104 18.19 3.71 -12.99
CA VAL A 104 17.80 2.71 -11.99
C VAL A 104 17.77 3.34 -10.60
N VAL A 105 18.73 4.19 -10.27
CA VAL A 105 18.72 4.96 -9.01
C VAL A 105 17.48 5.85 -8.94
N ALA A 106 17.14 6.57 -10.01
CA ALA A 106 15.94 7.40 -10.06
C ALA A 106 14.66 6.57 -9.85
N LEU A 107 14.58 5.39 -10.47
CA LEU A 107 13.45 4.46 -10.30
C LEU A 107 13.38 3.93 -8.86
N GLN A 108 14.51 3.63 -8.23
CA GLN A 108 14.59 3.20 -6.83
C GLN A 108 14.15 4.29 -5.85
N GLU A 109 14.51 5.54 -6.11
CA GLU A 109 14.07 6.68 -5.29
C GLU A 109 12.56 6.89 -5.42
N GLN A 110 12.02 6.91 -6.64
CA GLN A 110 10.57 7.00 -6.86
C GLN A 110 9.84 5.85 -6.15
N PHE A 111 10.32 4.62 -6.29
CA PHE A 111 9.72 3.47 -5.62
C PHE A 111 9.76 3.62 -4.09
N ARG A 112 10.87 4.14 -3.54
CA ARG A 112 10.99 4.39 -2.10
C ARG A 112 9.95 5.41 -1.62
N GLU A 113 9.78 6.51 -2.36
CA GLU A 113 8.77 7.54 -2.04
C GLU A 113 7.34 6.98 -2.08
N GLU A 114 7.04 6.07 -3.02
CA GLU A 114 5.71 5.47 -3.15
C GLU A 114 5.43 4.37 -2.10
N ILE A 115 6.45 3.58 -1.71
CA ILE A 115 6.27 2.47 -0.78
C ILE A 115 6.37 2.88 0.69
N GLN A 116 7.16 3.92 1.01
CA GLN A 116 7.38 4.36 2.40
C GLN A 116 6.06 4.69 3.13
N PRO A 117 5.08 5.40 2.53
CA PRO A 117 3.79 5.65 3.17
C PRO A 117 3.02 4.36 3.48
N LEU A 118 3.12 3.34 2.62
CA LEU A 118 2.44 2.05 2.83
C LEU A 118 3.10 1.22 3.93
N VAL A 119 4.43 1.29 4.03
CA VAL A 119 5.18 0.65 5.11
C VAL A 119 4.85 1.32 6.45
N LYS A 120 4.86 2.65 6.49
CA LYS A 120 4.48 3.42 7.67
C LYS A 120 3.08 3.04 8.16
N ALA A 121 2.12 3.00 7.25
CA ALA A 121 0.75 2.57 7.55
C ALA A 121 0.70 1.14 8.15
N GLN A 122 1.48 0.20 7.62
CA GLN A 122 1.53 -1.17 8.16
C GLN A 122 2.11 -1.27 9.57
N THR A 123 3.07 -0.42 9.91
CA THR A 123 3.84 -0.58 11.15
C THR A 123 3.42 0.42 12.23
N GLU A 124 3.50 1.72 11.95
CA GLU A 124 3.33 2.78 12.95
C GLU A 124 1.86 2.92 13.34
N ASP A 125 0.97 3.04 12.36
CA ASP A 125 -0.47 3.26 12.62
C ASP A 125 -1.10 2.04 13.32
N VAL A 126 -0.70 0.82 12.94
CA VAL A 126 -1.14 -0.42 13.59
C VAL A 126 -0.63 -0.50 15.03
N GLN A 127 0.61 -0.08 15.27
CA GLN A 127 1.16 -0.06 16.62
C GLN A 127 0.39 0.90 17.53
N GLU A 128 0.05 2.11 17.06
CA GLU A 128 -0.78 3.05 17.81
C GLU A 128 -2.16 2.46 18.13
N LEU A 129 -2.79 1.76 17.17
CA LEU A 129 -4.08 1.09 17.36
C LEU A 129 -4.03 0.02 18.47
N VAL A 130 -2.96 -0.78 18.50
CA VAL A 130 -2.77 -1.84 19.50
C VAL A 130 -2.45 -1.25 20.88
N GLN A 131 -1.71 -0.14 20.94
CA GLN A 131 -1.31 0.52 22.19
C GLN A 131 -2.43 1.36 22.83
N CYS A 132 -3.55 1.58 22.14
CA CYS A 132 -4.71 2.26 22.71
C CYS A 132 -5.43 1.43 23.78
N ASP A 133 -5.61 2.02 24.97
CA ASP A 133 -6.30 1.39 26.12
C ASP A 133 -7.83 1.27 25.97
N SER A 134 -8.42 1.94 24.98
CA SER A 134 -9.87 1.95 24.81
C SER A 134 -10.31 1.99 23.35
N HIS A 135 -11.48 1.40 23.08
CA HIS A 135 -12.14 1.47 21.78
C HIS A 135 -12.37 2.91 21.30
N ARG A 136 -12.71 3.82 22.21
CA ARG A 136 -12.88 5.24 21.88
C ARG A 136 -11.58 5.86 21.38
N ASN A 137 -10.46 5.57 22.02
CA ASN A 137 -9.15 6.08 21.60
C ASN A 137 -8.75 5.50 20.24
N ARG A 138 -9.09 4.23 19.97
CA ARG A 138 -8.87 3.62 18.65
C ARG A 138 -9.68 4.31 17.56
N LEU A 139 -10.96 4.59 17.79
CA LEU A 139 -11.80 5.33 16.83
C LEU A 139 -11.31 6.77 16.62
N ALA A 140 -10.70 7.40 17.63
CA ALA A 140 -10.15 8.74 17.52
C ALA A 140 -8.94 8.82 16.56
N LEU A 141 -8.23 7.72 16.32
CA LEU A 141 -7.12 7.66 15.35
C LEU A 141 -7.60 7.70 13.88
N PHE A 142 -8.89 7.50 13.62
CA PHE A 142 -9.49 7.59 12.28
C PHE A 142 -10.18 8.94 12.01
N ARG A 143 -9.93 9.97 12.83
CA ARG A 143 -10.46 11.33 12.64
C ARG A 143 -9.37 12.28 12.18
#